data_AF-A0A1W9TM79-F1
#
_entry.id   AF-A0A1W9TM79-F1
#
_cell.length_a   1.000
_cell.length_b   1.000
_cell.length_c   1.000
_cell.angle_alpha   90.00
_cell.angle_beta   90.00
_cell.angle_gamma   90.00
#
_symmetry.space_group_name_H-M   'P 1'
#
loop_
_entity.id
_entity.type
_entity.pdbx_description
1 polymer ?
#
loop_
_entity_poly.entity_id
_entity_poly.type
_entity_poly.pdbx_seq_one_letter_code
_entity_poly.pdbx_strand_id
1 'polypeptide(L)'
;MRKKIGIILLTLLTMTSGYYYYKYIINYDKTPKKLELVKNIDKKIKKENEQIKIYIPNKEHTFLEIKEVTLIKNKDIKYKIFEIFNYLKENNDLFSKEEELKKIYIEKDKLYINISNNFKSKITNAQEELMFIYSIVNTLTEIDGINKIKILVENKEIKSLRGYIDSSDFFKKDKLLIKETK
;
A
#
# COMPACT_ATOMS: atom_id res chain seq x y z
N MET A 1 7.01 60.58 6.75
CA MET A 1 6.26 59.83 5.71
C MET A 1 7.00 58.60 5.16
N ARG A 2 8.26 58.70 4.74
CA ARG A 2 9.03 57.60 4.09
C ARG A 2 9.13 56.28 4.87
N LYS A 3 9.31 56.31 6.20
CA LYS A 3 9.39 55.08 7.03
C LYS A 3 8.08 54.28 7.07
N LYS A 4 6.92 54.94 7.07
CA LYS A 4 5.61 54.26 7.06
C LYS A 4 5.34 53.59 5.71
N ILE A 5 5.79 54.20 4.60
CA ILE A 5 5.69 53.64 3.25
C ILE A 5 6.55 52.38 3.11
N GLY A 6 7.76 52.38 3.69
CA GLY A 6 8.64 51.20 3.69
C GLY A 6 8.04 49.99 4.42
N ILE A 7 7.37 50.21 5.56
CA ILE A 7 6.72 49.13 6.32
C ILE A 7 5.55 48.52 5.53
N ILE A 8 4.74 49.34 4.85
CA ILE A 8 3.61 48.88 4.05
C ILE A 8 4.08 48.02 2.86
N LEU A 9 5.17 48.42 2.19
CA LEU A 9 5.76 47.66 1.09
C LEU A 9 6.31 46.31 1.55
N LEU A 10 6.92 46.24 2.75
CA LEU A 10 7.45 44.99 3.30
C LEU A 10 6.32 43.99 3.62
N THR A 11 5.20 44.47 4.18
CA THR A 11 4.03 43.61 4.47
C THR A 11 3.35 43.08 3.21
N LEU A 12 3.33 43.87 2.13
CA LEU A 12 2.82 43.43 0.83
C LEU A 12 3.71 42.34 0.22
N LEU A 13 5.04 42.42 0.42
CA LEU A 13 5.98 41.43 -0.07
C LEU A 13 5.83 40.07 0.65
N THR A 14 5.59 40.08 1.97
CA THR A 14 5.36 38.84 2.73
C THR A 14 4.00 38.22 2.41
N MET A 15 2.95 39.04 2.20
CA MET A 15 1.64 38.53 1.80
C MET A 15 1.65 37.93 0.39
N THR A 16 2.36 38.56 -0.56
CA THR A 16 2.50 38.01 -1.91
C THR A 16 3.31 36.72 -1.91
N SER A 17 4.48 36.70 -1.26
CA SER A 17 5.30 35.49 -1.12
C SER A 17 4.56 34.34 -0.43
N GLY A 18 3.83 34.64 0.65
CA GLY A 18 2.99 33.68 1.36
C GLY A 18 1.85 33.13 0.49
N TYR A 19 1.20 33.99 -0.31
CA TYR A 19 0.16 33.56 -1.26
C TYR A 19 0.72 32.63 -2.35
N TYR A 20 1.89 32.92 -2.90
CA TYR A 20 2.54 32.02 -3.87
C TYR A 20 2.97 30.70 -3.23
N TYR A 21 3.49 30.71 -2.00
CA TYR A 21 3.85 29.49 -1.26
C TYR A 21 2.62 28.64 -0.93
N TYR A 22 1.53 29.27 -0.49
CA TYR A 22 0.25 28.61 -0.24
C TYR A 22 -0.35 28.01 -1.53
N LYS A 23 -0.34 28.78 -2.63
CA LYS A 23 -0.78 28.30 -3.96
C LYS A 23 0.10 27.14 -4.46
N TYR A 24 1.40 27.19 -4.22
CA TYR A 24 2.34 26.12 -4.55
C TYR A 24 2.00 24.84 -3.77
N ILE A 25 1.82 24.92 -2.44
CA ILE A 25 1.47 23.76 -1.60
C ILE A 25 0.12 23.15 -2.01
N ILE A 26 -0.91 23.98 -2.23
CA ILE A 26 -2.24 23.47 -2.63
C ILE A 26 -2.23 22.84 -4.01
N ASN A 27 -1.43 23.36 -4.95
CA ASN A 27 -1.32 22.82 -6.29
C ASN A 27 -0.33 21.65 -6.41
N TYR A 28 0.42 21.34 -5.34
CA TYR A 28 1.41 20.25 -5.36
C TYR A 28 0.77 18.87 -5.17
N ASP A 29 -0.45 18.77 -4.65
CA ASP A 29 -1.06 17.47 -4.32
C ASP A 29 -2.55 17.34 -4.64
N LYS A 30 -2.97 17.84 -5.81
CA LYS A 30 -4.27 17.50 -6.42
C LYS A 30 -4.20 17.43 -7.94
N THR A 31 -3.78 16.27 -8.43
CA THR A 31 -4.28 15.49 -9.59
C THR A 31 -3.13 14.69 -10.21
N PRO A 32 -3.30 13.37 -10.41
CA PRO A 32 -2.28 12.56 -11.07
C PRO A 32 -2.14 13.01 -12.53
N LYS A 33 -0.89 13.09 -12.99
CA LYS A 33 -0.47 13.23 -14.39
C LYS A 33 -0.92 11.99 -15.19
N LYS A 34 -2.23 11.81 -15.34
CA LYS A 34 -2.88 10.63 -15.92
C LYS A 34 -3.98 11.11 -16.85
N LEU A 35 -3.60 11.62 -18.04
CA LEU A 35 -4.45 11.51 -19.24
C LEU A 35 -3.76 11.85 -20.58
N GLU A 36 -2.50 12.32 -20.59
CA GLU A 36 -1.75 12.51 -21.85
C GLU A 36 -0.72 11.39 -22.15
N LEU A 37 -0.23 10.67 -21.14
CA LEU A 37 0.68 9.53 -21.36
C LEU A 37 -0.02 8.34 -22.05
N VAL A 38 -1.34 8.18 -21.91
CA VAL A 38 -2.05 6.97 -22.38
C VAL A 38 -2.17 6.93 -23.90
N LYS A 39 -2.17 8.06 -24.61
CA LYS A 39 -2.36 8.06 -26.07
C LYS A 39 -1.09 7.74 -26.89
N ASN A 40 0.09 7.77 -26.28
CA ASN A 40 1.37 7.59 -26.99
C ASN A 40 2.13 6.29 -26.64
N ILE A 41 1.61 5.46 -25.72
CA ILE A 41 2.28 4.21 -25.28
C ILE A 41 1.91 2.99 -26.16
N ASP A 42 0.89 3.10 -27.02
CA ASP A 42 0.49 2.00 -27.90
C ASP A 42 1.48 1.70 -29.05
N LYS A 43 2.64 2.37 -29.09
CA LYS A 43 3.75 2.00 -29.96
C LYS A 43 4.82 1.19 -29.20
N LYS A 44 4.59 -0.13 -29.18
CA LYS A 44 5.62 -1.19 -29.20
C LYS A 44 6.48 -1.36 -27.92
N ILE A 45 5.86 -1.70 -26.79
CA ILE A 45 6.55 -2.38 -25.68
C ILE A 45 6.09 -3.84 -25.65
N LYS A 46 7.02 -4.77 -25.87
CA LYS A 46 6.77 -6.20 -25.63
C LYS A 46 6.56 -6.35 -24.12
N LYS A 47 5.29 -6.43 -23.68
CA LYS A 47 4.94 -6.60 -22.26
C LYS A 47 5.52 -7.93 -21.80
N GLU A 48 6.63 -7.87 -21.07
CA GLU A 48 7.16 -9.02 -20.37
C GLU A 48 6.24 -9.28 -19.19
N ASN A 49 5.77 -10.51 -19.05
CA ASN A 49 4.92 -10.91 -17.93
C ASN A 49 5.75 -11.66 -16.91
N GLU A 50 5.38 -11.55 -15.65
CA GLU A 50 5.95 -12.33 -14.55
C GLU A 50 4.84 -13.09 -13.82
N GLN A 51 5.12 -14.32 -13.40
CA GLN A 51 4.22 -15.09 -12.56
C GLN A 51 4.54 -14.83 -11.09
N ILE A 52 3.53 -14.54 -10.30
CA ILE A 52 3.63 -14.37 -8.86
C ILE A 52 2.64 -15.27 -8.14
N LYS A 53 3.05 -15.82 -7.00
CA LYS A 53 2.16 -16.59 -6.12
C LYS A 53 1.41 -15.64 -5.21
N ILE A 54 0.10 -15.78 -5.17
CA ILE A 54 -0.81 -15.03 -4.30
C ILE A 54 -1.45 -16.01 -3.34
N TYR A 55 -1.47 -15.64 -2.06
CA TYR A 55 -1.95 -16.48 -0.98
C TYR A 55 -3.31 -15.98 -0.49
N ILE A 56 -4.36 -16.75 -0.77
CA ILE A 56 -5.74 -16.39 -0.43
C ILE A 56 -6.26 -17.37 0.62
N PRO A 57 -6.87 -16.90 1.71
CA PRO A 57 -7.53 -17.77 2.69
C PRO A 57 -8.58 -18.64 2.02
N ASN A 58 -8.66 -19.92 2.40
CA ASN A 58 -9.81 -20.75 2.04
C ASN A 58 -11.09 -20.23 2.73
N LYS A 59 -12.24 -20.76 2.31
CA LYS A 59 -13.56 -20.32 2.81
C LYS A 59 -13.72 -20.50 4.32
N GLU A 60 -13.07 -21.49 4.91
CA GLU A 60 -13.10 -21.76 6.35
C GLU A 60 -12.01 -20.98 7.13
N HIS A 61 -11.20 -20.16 6.43
CA HIS A 61 -10.08 -19.38 6.97
C HIS A 61 -9.07 -20.23 7.77
N THR A 62 -8.87 -21.49 7.42
CA THR A 62 -7.96 -22.40 8.13
C THR A 62 -6.56 -22.46 7.51
N PHE A 63 -6.42 -22.20 6.21
CA PHE A 63 -5.14 -22.19 5.51
C PHE A 63 -5.18 -21.25 4.29
N LEU A 64 -4.00 -20.97 3.75
CA LEU A 64 -3.81 -20.17 2.54
C LEU A 64 -3.67 -21.09 1.31
N GLU A 65 -4.54 -20.86 0.34
CA GLU A 65 -4.49 -21.46 -1.00
C GLU A 65 -3.58 -20.63 -1.91
N ILE A 66 -2.78 -21.30 -2.73
CA ILE A 66 -1.88 -20.66 -3.69
C ILE A 66 -2.64 -20.42 -4.99
N LYS A 67 -2.60 -19.18 -5.48
CA LYS A 67 -3.02 -18.81 -6.83
C LYS A 67 -1.84 -18.21 -7.59
N GLU A 68 -1.54 -18.76 -8.76
CA GLU A 68 -0.53 -18.18 -9.65
C GLU A 68 -1.17 -17.12 -10.54
N VAL A 69 -0.67 -15.89 -10.44
CA VAL A 69 -1.18 -14.75 -11.18
C VAL A 69 -0.09 -14.23 -12.11
N THR A 70 -0.47 -13.94 -13.35
CA THR A 70 0.42 -13.34 -14.33
C THR A 70 0.24 -11.83 -14.30
N LEU A 71 1.28 -11.10 -13.88
CA LEU A 71 1.31 -9.64 -13.84
C LEU A 71 2.20 -9.09 -14.96
N ILE A 72 1.89 -7.88 -15.42
CA ILE A 72 2.78 -7.17 -16.35
C ILE A 72 4.01 -6.73 -15.54
N LYS A 73 5.20 -7.13 -15.98
CA LYS A 73 6.44 -6.78 -15.32
C LYS A 73 6.58 -5.27 -15.26
N ASN A 74 6.67 -4.74 -14.05
CA ASN A 74 6.87 -3.31 -13.80
C ASN A 74 8.20 -3.10 -13.07
N LYS A 75 8.97 -2.09 -13.51
CA LYS A 75 10.22 -1.70 -12.85
C LYS A 75 9.98 -0.99 -11.53
N ASP A 76 8.82 -0.35 -11.35
CA ASP A 76 8.44 0.28 -10.09
C ASP A 76 7.83 -0.73 -9.13
N ILE A 77 8.64 -1.14 -8.14
CA ILE A 77 8.23 -2.05 -7.08
C ILE A 77 7.02 -1.55 -6.28
N LYS A 78 6.86 -0.23 -6.09
CA LYS A 78 5.72 0.33 -5.33
C LYS A 78 4.42 0.14 -6.10
N TYR A 79 4.47 0.32 -7.43
CA TYR A 79 3.32 0.04 -8.28
C TYR A 79 2.96 -1.45 -8.24
N LYS A 80 3.96 -2.33 -8.33
CA LYS A 80 3.75 -3.79 -8.23
C LYS A 80 3.08 -4.18 -6.91
N ILE A 81 3.56 -3.66 -5.77
CA ILE A 81 2.95 -3.88 -4.45
C ILE A 81 1.49 -3.39 -4.44
N PHE A 82 1.22 -2.21 -5.00
CA PHE A 82 -0.13 -1.65 -5.06
C PHE A 82 -1.08 -2.51 -5.90
N GLU A 83 -0.64 -2.99 -7.06
CA GLU A 83 -1.41 -3.89 -7.93
C GLU A 83 -1.74 -5.21 -7.21
N ILE A 84 -0.75 -5.83 -6.56
CA ILE A 84 -0.91 -7.07 -5.80
C ILE A 84 -1.86 -6.86 -4.61
N PHE A 85 -1.75 -5.75 -3.88
CA PHE A 85 -2.65 -5.46 -2.77
C PHE A 85 -4.09 -5.30 -3.24
N ASN A 86 -4.33 -4.63 -4.37
CA ASN A 86 -5.68 -4.53 -4.93
C ASN A 86 -6.22 -5.89 -5.38
N TYR A 87 -5.37 -6.73 -5.99
CA TYR A 87 -5.76 -8.08 -6.32
C TYR A 87 -6.18 -8.88 -5.07
N LEU A 88 -5.41 -8.81 -3.98
CA LEU A 88 -5.78 -9.42 -2.71
C LEU A 88 -7.12 -8.89 -2.21
N LYS A 89 -7.30 -7.57 -2.18
CA LYS A 89 -8.54 -6.93 -1.75
C LYS A 89 -9.77 -7.39 -2.54
N GLU A 90 -9.62 -7.61 -3.85
CA GLU A 90 -10.72 -8.05 -4.71
C GLU A 90 -11.04 -9.55 -4.57
N ASN A 91 -10.07 -10.36 -4.15
CA ASN A 91 -10.16 -11.82 -4.18
C ASN A 91 -10.12 -12.50 -2.80
N ASN A 92 -10.02 -11.73 -1.72
CA ASN A 92 -9.99 -12.20 -0.33
C ASN A 92 -11.17 -11.57 0.45
N ASP A 93 -12.04 -12.41 1.00
CA ASP A 93 -13.27 -12.01 1.69
C ASP A 93 -13.03 -11.34 3.05
N LEU A 94 -11.84 -11.49 3.61
CA LEU A 94 -11.37 -10.79 4.81
C LEU A 94 -11.02 -9.31 4.55
N PHE A 95 -10.96 -8.87 3.28
CA PHE A 95 -10.80 -7.46 2.95
C PHE A 95 -12.16 -6.76 2.87
N SER A 96 -12.22 -5.54 3.42
CA SER A 96 -13.33 -4.63 3.12
C SER A 96 -13.17 -4.09 1.70
N LYS A 97 -14.30 -3.86 1.00
CA LYS A 97 -14.29 -3.17 -0.29
C LYS A 97 -13.74 -1.74 -0.18
N GLU A 98 -13.81 -1.16 1.00
CA GLU A 98 -13.27 0.16 1.32
C GLU A 98 -11.85 0.10 1.88
N GLU A 99 -11.22 -1.07 1.97
CA GLU A 99 -9.84 -1.19 2.45
C GLU A 99 -8.88 -0.46 1.49
N GLU A 100 -7.91 0.27 2.03
CA GLU A 100 -7.03 1.13 1.24
C GLU A 100 -5.57 0.93 1.62
N LEU A 101 -4.72 0.71 0.63
CA LEU A 101 -3.28 0.85 0.80
C LEU A 101 -2.89 2.32 0.72
N LYS A 102 -2.67 2.94 1.88
CA LYS A 102 -2.43 4.37 2.03
C LYS A 102 -1.00 4.77 1.72
N LYS A 103 -0.01 4.02 2.22
CA LYS A 103 1.42 4.32 2.02
C LYS A 103 2.26 3.06 1.94
N ILE A 104 3.37 3.17 1.19
CA ILE A 104 4.38 2.14 1.01
C ILE A 104 5.75 2.75 1.29
N TYR A 105 6.50 2.14 2.20
CA TYR A 105 7.90 2.49 2.47
C TYR A 105 8.75 1.22 2.48
N ILE A 106 9.93 1.27 1.84
CA ILE A 106 10.82 0.13 1.71
C ILE A 106 12.18 0.54 2.25
N GLU A 107 12.71 -0.25 3.17
CA GLU A 107 14.05 -0.09 3.73
C GLU A 107 14.78 -1.44 3.68
N LYS A 108 15.78 -1.56 2.78
CA LYS A 108 16.49 -2.81 2.52
C LYS A 108 15.50 -3.93 2.14
N ASP A 109 15.40 -4.98 2.96
CA ASP A 109 14.53 -6.13 2.78
C ASP A 109 13.18 -6.01 3.52
N LYS A 110 12.92 -4.84 4.12
CA LYS A 110 11.73 -4.58 4.94
C LYS A 110 10.74 -3.71 4.18
N LEU A 111 9.52 -4.20 4.07
CA LEU A 111 8.37 -3.47 3.56
C LEU A 111 7.50 -2.97 4.72
N TYR A 112 7.19 -1.68 4.71
CA TYR A 112 6.20 -1.07 5.58
C TYR A 112 5.00 -0.71 4.72
N ILE A 113 3.85 -1.27 5.05
CA ILE A 113 2.58 -0.90 4.44
C ILE A 113 1.71 -0.20 5.46
N ASN A 114 1.11 0.93 5.06
CA ASN A 114 0.08 1.59 5.84
C ASN A 114 -1.26 1.33 5.18
N ILE A 115 -2.19 0.72 5.91
CA ILE A 115 -3.53 0.40 5.42
C ILE A 115 -4.60 1.19 6.19
N SER A 116 -5.84 1.19 5.70
CA SER A 116 -6.95 1.77 6.45
C SER A 116 -7.38 0.84 7.58
N ASN A 117 -8.36 1.27 8.38
CA ASN A 117 -8.92 0.44 9.45
C ASN A 117 -10.21 -0.29 9.03
N ASN A 118 -10.52 -0.33 7.73
CA ASN A 118 -11.80 -0.83 7.22
C ASN A 118 -11.92 -2.37 7.30
N PHE A 119 -10.81 -3.09 7.36
CA PHE A 119 -10.71 -4.53 7.61
C PHE A 119 -11.41 -4.98 8.90
N LYS A 120 -11.55 -4.08 9.90
CA LYS A 120 -12.15 -4.42 11.21
C LYS A 120 -13.59 -4.94 11.09
N SER A 121 -14.31 -4.52 10.05
CA SER A 121 -15.66 -4.98 9.72
C SER A 121 -15.72 -6.44 9.24
N LYS A 122 -14.59 -6.99 8.80
CA LYS A 122 -14.48 -8.34 8.23
C LYS A 122 -13.87 -9.35 9.18
N ILE A 123 -12.98 -8.90 10.07
CA ILE A 123 -12.25 -9.76 10.99
C ILE A 123 -12.97 -9.80 12.34
N THR A 124 -13.47 -10.96 12.74
CA THR A 124 -14.22 -11.20 13.97
C THR A 124 -13.43 -11.98 15.01
N ASN A 125 -12.53 -12.87 14.58
CA ASN A 125 -11.80 -13.78 15.47
C ASN A 125 -10.29 -13.85 15.16
N ALA A 126 -9.56 -14.60 16.00
CA ALA A 126 -8.11 -14.75 15.91
C ALA A 126 -7.65 -15.44 14.62
N GLN A 127 -8.40 -16.44 14.16
CA GLN A 127 -8.05 -17.20 12.96
C GLN A 127 -8.18 -16.32 11.70
N GLU A 128 -9.22 -15.50 11.63
CA GLU A 128 -9.40 -14.51 10.56
C GLU A 128 -8.32 -13.42 10.61
N GLU A 129 -7.95 -12.94 11.80
CA GLU A 129 -6.82 -11.99 11.94
C GLU A 129 -5.53 -12.61 11.41
N LEU A 130 -5.28 -13.89 11.70
CA LEU A 130 -4.10 -14.63 11.24
C LEU A 130 -4.08 -14.73 9.72
N MET A 131 -5.18 -15.19 9.13
CA MET A 131 -5.29 -15.36 7.68
C MET A 131 -5.22 -14.05 6.93
N PHE A 132 -5.80 -12.97 7.46
CA PHE A 132 -5.69 -11.64 6.87
C PHE A 132 -4.23 -11.16 6.84
N ILE A 133 -3.53 -11.23 7.97
CA ILE A 133 -2.11 -10.85 8.07
C ILE A 133 -1.28 -11.69 7.10
N TYR A 134 -1.39 -13.01 7.14
CA TYR A 134 -0.51 -13.88 6.36
C TYR A 134 -0.89 -13.98 4.88
N SER A 135 -2.12 -13.67 4.49
CA SER A 135 -2.47 -13.45 3.08
C SER A 135 -1.67 -12.28 2.49
N ILE A 136 -1.53 -11.18 3.24
CA ILE A 136 -0.70 -10.04 2.84
C ILE A 136 0.78 -10.41 2.91
N VAL A 137 1.22 -10.95 4.04
CA VAL A 137 2.64 -11.22 4.30
C VAL A 137 3.21 -12.19 3.30
N ASN A 138 2.62 -13.38 3.17
CA ASN A 138 3.16 -14.41 2.30
C ASN A 138 3.17 -13.95 0.83
N THR A 139 2.13 -13.22 0.40
CA THR A 139 2.02 -12.72 -0.98
C THR A 139 3.08 -11.65 -1.28
N LEU A 140 3.21 -10.64 -0.44
CA LEU A 140 4.14 -9.54 -0.72
C LEU A 140 5.60 -9.95 -0.52
N THR A 141 5.89 -11.02 0.24
CA THR A 141 7.23 -11.62 0.29
C THR A 141 7.60 -12.47 -0.94
N GLU A 142 6.68 -12.70 -1.89
CA GLU A 142 7.06 -13.27 -3.20
C GLU A 142 7.72 -12.24 -4.11
N ILE A 143 7.68 -10.96 -3.74
CA ILE A 143 8.35 -9.90 -4.49
C ILE A 143 9.84 -9.94 -4.13
N ASP A 144 10.68 -10.16 -5.14
CA ASP A 144 12.12 -10.16 -4.97
C ASP A 144 12.62 -8.93 -4.20
N GLY A 145 13.42 -9.20 -3.15
CA GLY A 145 13.96 -8.16 -2.27
C GLY A 145 13.06 -7.80 -1.08
N ILE A 146 11.89 -8.41 -0.91
CA ILE A 146 11.01 -8.20 0.26
C ILE A 146 10.95 -9.47 1.10
N ASN A 147 11.52 -9.43 2.31
CA ASN A 147 11.57 -10.59 3.22
C ASN A 147 10.75 -10.38 4.51
N LYS A 148 10.49 -9.13 4.88
CA LYS A 148 9.88 -8.76 6.16
C LYS A 148 8.84 -7.69 5.95
N ILE A 149 7.70 -7.78 6.63
CA ILE A 149 6.60 -6.82 6.49
C ILE A 149 6.20 -6.27 7.84
N LYS A 150 6.07 -4.94 7.92
CA LYS A 150 5.43 -4.23 9.01
C LYS A 150 4.11 -3.63 8.52
N ILE A 151 3.02 -3.96 9.21
CA ILE A 151 1.69 -3.43 8.91
C ILE A 151 1.41 -2.27 9.88
N LEU A 152 1.09 -1.11 9.32
CA LEU A 152 0.62 0.06 10.04
C LEU A 152 -0.84 0.30 9.68
N VAL A 153 -1.59 0.85 10.62
CA VAL A 153 -3.01 1.20 10.43
C VAL A 153 -3.18 2.67 10.73
N GLU A 154 -3.73 3.43 9.77
CA GLU A 154 -3.92 4.87 9.92
C GLU A 154 -2.64 5.64 10.29
N ASN A 155 -1.51 5.27 9.68
CA ASN A 155 -0.15 5.76 9.93
C ASN A 155 0.39 5.48 11.34
N LYS A 156 -0.21 4.56 12.08
CA LYS A 156 0.24 4.19 13.43
C LYS A 156 0.76 2.76 13.45
N GLU A 157 1.85 2.57 14.17
CA GLU A 157 2.24 1.24 14.61
C GLU A 157 1.22 0.72 15.61
N ILE A 158 0.88 -0.55 15.47
CA ILE A 158 -0.14 -1.22 16.26
C ILE A 158 0.46 -2.46 16.91
N LYS A 159 0.03 -2.76 18.15
CA LYS A 159 0.38 -4.00 18.84
C LYS A 159 -0.39 -5.20 18.28
N SER A 160 -1.53 -4.96 17.64
CA SER A 160 -2.39 -5.97 17.04
C SER A 160 -3.42 -5.27 16.14
N LEU A 161 -3.93 -5.95 15.11
CA LEU A 161 -4.97 -5.38 14.25
C LEU A 161 -6.32 -5.36 14.97
N ARG A 162 -6.70 -6.48 15.61
CA ARG A 162 -7.97 -6.66 16.34
C ARG A 162 -7.81 -7.11 17.80
N GLY A 163 -6.61 -7.49 18.20
CA GLY A 163 -6.31 -7.85 19.59
C GLY A 163 -5.88 -9.31 19.77
N TYR A 164 -5.90 -10.12 18.70
CA TYR A 164 -5.59 -11.54 18.80
C TYR A 164 -4.14 -11.88 18.46
N ILE A 165 -3.49 -11.08 17.60
CA ILE A 165 -2.15 -11.37 17.10
C ILE A 165 -1.21 -10.20 17.34
N ASP A 166 -0.07 -10.48 17.96
CA ASP A 166 0.97 -9.47 18.13
C ASP A 166 1.54 -9.03 16.78
N SER A 167 1.52 -7.71 16.57
CA SER A 167 1.99 -7.01 15.37
C SER A 167 3.09 -5.99 15.69
N SER A 168 3.67 -6.10 16.90
CA SER A 168 4.75 -5.22 17.38
C SER A 168 6.04 -5.42 16.59
N ASP A 169 6.31 -6.63 16.11
CA ASP A 169 7.48 -6.96 15.30
C ASP A 169 7.18 -7.05 13.79
N PHE A 170 8.21 -7.34 12.99
CA PHE A 170 8.06 -7.63 11.57
C PHE A 170 7.57 -9.06 11.35
N PHE A 171 6.58 -9.21 10.48
CA PHE A 171 6.16 -10.50 9.99
C PHE A 171 7.12 -11.01 8.92
N LYS A 172 7.27 -12.33 8.85
CA LYS A 172 7.97 -13.06 7.80
C LYS A 172 7.01 -14.08 7.20
N LYS A 173 7.31 -14.55 6.00
CA LYS A 173 6.55 -15.63 5.39
C LYS A 173 6.44 -16.84 6.32
N ASP A 174 5.22 -17.34 6.52
CA ASP A 174 4.95 -18.57 7.25
C ASP A 174 4.42 -19.63 6.30
N LYS A 175 5.21 -20.69 6.09
CA LYS A 175 4.86 -21.80 5.20
C LYS A 175 3.90 -22.80 5.84
N LEU A 176 3.79 -22.83 7.17
CA LEU A 176 2.92 -23.76 7.88
C LEU A 176 1.44 -23.45 7.66
N LEU A 177 1.14 -22.21 7.29
CA LEU A 177 -0.22 -21.76 6.98
C LEU A 177 -0.62 -22.05 5.54
N ILE A 178 0.28 -22.57 4.70
CA ILE A 178 0.01 -22.84 3.28
C ILE A 178 -0.38 -24.31 3.14
N LYS A 179 -1.48 -24.58 2.44
CA LYS A 179 -1.79 -25.94 2.01
C LYS A 179 -1.10 -26.19 0.67
N GLU A 180 -0.11 -27.08 0.67
CA GLU A 180 0.45 -27.60 -0.57
C GLU A 180 -0.58 -28.53 -1.20
N THR A 181 -1.11 -28.16 -2.36
CA THR A 181 -1.82 -29.09 -3.23
C THR A 181 -0.79 -30.10 -3.75
N LYS A 182 -0.84 -31.32 -3.23
CA LYS A 182 -0.18 -32.48 -3.85
C LYS A 182 -0.86 -32.84 -5.16
#